data_AF-A0A0J6VV75-F1
#
_entry.id   AF-A0A0J6VV75-F1
#
_cell.length_a   1.000
_cell.length_b   1.000
_cell.length_c   1.000
_cell.angle_alpha   90.00
_cell.angle_beta   90.00
_cell.angle_gamma   90.00
#
_symmetry.space_group_name_H-M   'P 1'
#
loop_
_entity.id
_entity.type
_entity.pdbx_description
1 polymer ?
#
loop_
_entity_poly.entity_id
_entity_poly.type
_entity_poly.pdbx_seq_one_letter_code
_entity_poly.pdbx_strand_id
1 'polypeptide(L)' 'MCREWADLVTFGRLFTSNHDLPRRLRVGYPLTHYDRSTFWGGTEHGHTDFPAYADSLSDADVRLVHRG' A
#
# COMPACT_ATOMS: atom_id res chain seq x y z
N MET A 1 -37.88 -0.14 -7.67
CA MET A 1 -36.75 0.82 -7.61
C MET A 1 -35.46 0.03 -7.69
N CYS A 2 -34.80 -0.05 -8.85
CA CYS A 2 -33.47 -0.65 -8.94
C CYS A 2 -32.43 0.43 -8.62
N ARG A 3 -31.67 0.24 -7.55
CA ARG A 3 -30.44 1.01 -7.29
C ARG A 3 -29.29 0.14 -7.77
N GLU A 4 -28.76 0.44 -8.94
CA GLU A 4 -27.55 -0.21 -9.45
C GLU A 4 -26.50 0.84 -9.77
N TRP A 5 -25.65 1.10 -8.79
CA TRP A 5 -24.42 1.86 -8.96
C TRP A 5 -23.35 1.13 -8.16
N ALA A 6 -22.48 0.41 -8.86
CA ALA A 6 -21.23 -0.07 -8.28
C ALA A 6 -20.13 0.88 -8.75
N ASP A 7 -19.70 1.76 -7.86
CA ASP A 7 -18.57 2.66 -8.12
C ASP A 7 -17.26 1.89 -7.84
N LEU A 8 -16.43 1.75 -8.87
CA LEU A 8 -15.11 1.13 -8.76
C LEU A 8 -14.03 2.21 -8.88
N VAL A 9 -13.11 2.22 -7.92
CA VAL A 9 -11.92 3.07 -7.95
C VAL A 9 -10.69 2.18 -8.13
N THR A 10 -9.87 2.50 -9.15
CA THR A 10 -8.64 1.75 -9.46
C THR A 10 -7.40 2.57 -9.13
N PHE A 11 -6.36 1.90 -8.64
CA PHE A 11 -5.09 2.51 -8.28
C PHE A 11 -3.95 1.80 -9.00
N GLY A 12 -3.24 2.52 -9.88
CA GLY A 12 -2.05 1.99 -10.56
C GLY A 12 -0.78 2.27 -9.75
N ARG A 13 -0.25 3.49 -9.89
CA ARG A 13 1.05 3.91 -9.31
C ARG A 13 1.20 3.66 -7.81
N LEU A 14 0.13 3.86 -7.04
CA LEU A 14 0.18 3.65 -5.59
C LEU A 14 0.27 2.17 -5.23
N PHE A 15 -0.33 1.29 -6.03
CA PHE A 15 -0.33 -0.14 -5.77
C PHE A 15 1.05 -0.77 -6.04
N THR A 16 1.82 -0.20 -6.98
CA THR A 16 3.19 -0.64 -7.28
C THR A 16 4.11 -0.66 -6.03
N SER A 17 3.96 0.33 -5.15
CA SER A 17 4.80 0.47 -3.95
C SER A 17 4.10 0.13 -2.64
N ASN A 18 2.82 -0.19 -2.70
CA ASN A 18 1.98 -0.50 -1.55
C ASN A 18 1.13 -1.72 -1.88
N HIS A 19 1.72 -2.91 -1.85
CA HIS A 19 0.98 -4.16 -2.11
C HIS A 19 -0.17 -4.37 -1.11
N ASP A 20 -0.08 -3.77 0.07
CA ASP A 20 -1.10 -3.74 1.12
C ASP A 20 -1.97 -2.46 1.12
N LEU A 21 -2.03 -1.72 0.01
CA LEU A 21 -2.76 -0.45 -0.14
C LEU A 21 -4.20 -0.49 0.41
N PRO A 22 -5.03 -1.53 0.16
CA PRO A 22 -6.39 -1.58 0.70
C PRO A 22 -6.43 -1.53 2.23
N ARG A 23 -5.45 -2.19 2.88
CA ARG A 23 -5.33 -2.15 4.34
C ARG A 23 -4.91 -0.77 4.80
N ARG A 24 -3.91 -0.17 4.16
CA ARG A 24 -3.42 1.18 4.51
C ARG A 24 -4.53 2.22 4.43
N LEU A 25 -5.33 2.20 3.37
CA LEU A 25 -6.47 3.11 3.21
C LEU A 25 -7.54 2.88 4.29
N ARG A 26 -7.84 1.63 4.63
CA ARG A 26 -8.87 1.30 5.62
C ARG A 26 -8.52 1.76 7.04
N VAL A 27 -7.25 1.72 7.41
CA VAL A 27 -6.78 2.05 8.78
C VAL A 27 -6.01 3.36 8.88
N GLY A 28 -5.83 4.08 7.75
CA GLY A 28 -5.13 5.36 7.70
C GLY A 28 -3.61 5.25 7.83
N TYR A 29 -2.99 4.13 7.40
CA TYR A 29 -1.54 4.01 7.44
C TYR A 29 -0.84 4.88 6.39
N PRO A 30 0.38 5.37 6.68
CA PRO A 30 1.21 6.07 5.71
C PRO A 30 1.43 5.27 4.42
N LEU A 31 1.32 5.94 3.29
CA LEU A 31 1.59 5.37 1.98
C LEU A 31 3.08 5.50 1.64
N THR A 32 3.66 4.44 1.13
CA THR A 32 5.01 4.43 0.57
C THR A 32 5.01 5.17 -0.75
N HIS A 33 5.94 6.11 -0.91
CA HIS A 33 6.11 6.84 -2.17
C HIS A 33 6.68 5.91 -3.24
N TYR A 34 6.13 5.99 -4.46
CA TYR A 34 6.63 5.20 -5.58
C TYR A 34 7.87 5.84 -6.21
N ASP A 35 8.77 5.03 -6.72
CA ASP A 35 9.91 5.49 -7.52
C ASP A 35 9.58 5.32 -9.00
N ARG A 36 9.58 6.42 -9.77
CA ARG A 36 9.31 6.37 -11.22
C ARG A 36 10.47 5.78 -12.01
N SER A 37 11.69 5.87 -11.49
CA SER A 37 12.88 5.38 -12.18
C SER A 37 12.88 3.85 -12.30
N THR A 38 12.17 3.16 -11.39
CA THR A 38 12.10 1.70 -11.34
C THR A 38 10.95 1.12 -12.15
N PHE A 39 10.01 1.91 -12.68
CA PHE A 39 8.81 1.37 -13.34
C PHE A 39 9.13 0.49 -14.55
N TRP A 40 10.17 0.84 -15.29
CA TRP A 40 10.55 0.18 -16.54
C TRP A 40 12.05 -0.14 -16.59
N GLY A 41 12.73 -0.07 -15.43
CA GLY A 41 14.19 -0.04 -15.32
C GLY A 41 14.91 -1.37 -15.58
N GLY A 42 14.19 -2.45 -15.92
CA GLY A 42 14.76 -3.76 -16.27
C GLY A 42 15.50 -4.47 -15.12
N THR A 43 15.45 -3.94 -13.91
CA THR A 43 16.02 -4.51 -12.68
C THR A 43 14.89 -4.91 -11.75
N GLU A 44 15.10 -5.91 -10.88
CA GLU A 44 14.05 -6.40 -9.95
C GLU A 44 13.69 -5.36 -8.87
N HIS A 45 14.58 -4.39 -8.67
CA HIS A 45 14.42 -3.34 -7.66
C HIS A 45 13.19 -2.47 -7.90
N GLY A 46 12.37 -2.33 -6.87
CA GLY A 46 11.15 -1.51 -6.93
C GLY A 46 9.96 -2.22 -7.61
N HIS A 47 10.02 -3.54 -7.78
CA HIS A 47 8.87 -4.35 -8.21
C HIS A 47 8.30 -5.23 -7.08
N THR A 48 9.16 -5.95 -6.36
CA THR A 48 8.74 -6.86 -5.26
C THR A 48 9.27 -6.44 -3.89
N ASP A 49 10.21 -5.50 -3.84
CA ASP A 49 11.02 -5.23 -2.65
C ASP A 49 10.37 -4.26 -1.65
N PHE A 50 9.14 -3.81 -1.92
CA PHE A 50 8.43 -2.91 -1.01
C PHE A 50 7.84 -3.70 0.16
N PRO A 51 8.26 -3.43 1.42
CA PRO A 51 7.72 -4.12 2.58
C PRO A 51 6.25 -3.73 2.80
N ALA A 52 5.47 -4.69 3.32
CA ALA A 52 4.16 -4.35 3.86
C ALA A 52 4.33 -3.40 5.06
N TYR A 53 3.32 -2.59 5.35
CA TYR A 53 3.44 -1.61 6.43
C TYR A 53 3.75 -2.29 7.77
N ALA A 54 3.13 -3.44 8.04
CA ALA A 54 3.38 -4.22 9.26
C ALA A 54 4.84 -4.66 9.41
N ASP A 55 5.50 -5.02 8.30
CA ASP A 55 6.90 -5.48 8.30
C ASP A 55 7.89 -4.31 8.40
N SER A 56 7.42 -3.08 8.15
CA SER A 56 8.22 -1.86 8.28
C SER A 56 8.19 -1.24 9.68
N LEU A 57 7.35 -1.74 10.58
CA LEU A 57 7.20 -1.23 11.94
C LEU A 57 8.30 -1.76 12.85
N SER A 58 8.78 -0.92 13.76
CA SER A 58 9.62 -1.40 14.85
C SER A 58 8.78 -2.12 15.91
N ASP A 59 9.44 -2.92 16.74
CA ASP A 59 8.81 -3.66 17.85
C ASP A 59 8.01 -2.76 18.83
N ALA A 60 8.42 -1.49 18.94
CA ALA A 60 7.72 -0.48 19.74
C ALA A 60 6.43 0.00 19.06
N ASP A 61 6.45 0.17 17.73
CA ASP A 61 5.32 0.68 16.96
C ASP A 61 4.22 -0.38 16.81
N VAL A 62 4.59 -1.65 16.68
CA VAL A 62 3.63 -2.78 16.65
C VAL A 62 2.78 -2.82 17.92
N ARG A 63 3.39 -2.57 19.08
CA ARG A 63 2.68 -2.52 20.37
C ARG A 63 1.71 -1.35 20.47
N LEU A 64 1.97 -0.26 19.75
CA LEU A 64 1.06 0.89 19.67
C LEU A 64 -0.17 0.57 18.81
N VAL A 65 0.02 -0.13 17.70
CA VAL A 65 -1.06 -0.51 16.77
C VAL A 65 -2.07 -1.49 17.40
N HIS A 66 -1.63 -2.39 18.27
CA HIS A 66 -2.49 -3.41 18.90
C HIS A 66 -3.31 -2.93 20.12
N ARG A 67 -3.20 -1.66 20.51
CA ARG A 67 -3.95 -1.09 21.64
C ARG A 67 -5.24 -0.34 21.25
N GLY A 68 -5.67 -0.45 20.00
CA GLY A 68 -6.91 0.16 19.46
C GLY A 68 -8.05 -0.84 19.34
#